data_AF-A0A7R9H7M1-F1
#
_entry.id   AF-A0A7R9H7M1-F1
#
_cell.length_a   1.000
_cell.length_b   1.000
_cell.length_c   1.000
_cell.angle_alpha   90.00
_cell.angle_beta   90.00
_cell.angle_gamma   90.00
#
_symmetry.space_group_name_H-M   'P 1'
#
loop_
_entity.id
_entity.type
_entity.pdbx_description
1 polymer ?
#
loop_
_entity_poly.entity_id
_entity_poly.type
_entity_poly.pdbx_seq_one_letter_code
_entity_poly.pdbx_strand_id
1 'polypeptide(L)'
;MEAVKEIMKLSFTDPKIRVSDDVSQLVSEVVSVLAVEATLRSCDAASKDGLSTVHLEHVGKILPQLLANTFVVLSSTAEDGEIEVRISVG
;
A
#
# COMPACT_ATOMS: atom_id res chain seq x y z
N MET A 1 8.93 -4.56 10.18
CA MET A 1 8.13 -5.77 9.87
C MET A 1 6.95 -5.95 10.81
N GLU A 2 7.13 -5.90 12.14
CA GLU A 2 6.05 -6.19 13.10
C GLU A 2 4.79 -5.31 12.91
N ALA A 3 4.97 -4.00 12.68
CA ALA A 3 3.84 -3.09 12.42
C ALA A 3 2.99 -3.50 11.21
N VAL A 4 3.61 -3.95 10.10
CA VAL A 4 2.89 -4.39 8.90
C VAL A 4 2.08 -5.65 9.21
N LYS A 5 2.68 -6.59 9.95
CA LYS A 5 2.01 -7.83 10.37
C LYS A 5 0.79 -7.56 11.26
N GLU A 6 0.89 -6.61 12.19
CA GLU A 6 -0.24 -6.19 13.04
C GLU A 6 -1.33 -5.48 12.24
N ILE A 7 -0.98 -4.59 11.31
CA ILE A 7 -1.96 -3.94 10.41
C ILE A 7 -2.70 -4.96 9.56
N MET A 8 -2.00 -5.97 9.04
CA MET A 8 -2.61 -7.06 8.29
C MET A 8 -3.60 -7.85 9.14
N LYS A 9 -3.22 -8.23 10.37
CA LYS A 9 -4.12 -8.93 11.31
C LYS A 9 -5.40 -8.14 11.61
N LEU A 10 -5.29 -6.82 11.77
CA LEU A 10 -6.45 -5.93 12.00
C LEU A 10 -7.41 -5.87 10.80
N SER A 11 -6.91 -6.16 9.60
CA SER A 11 -7.66 -6.06 8.34
C SER A 11 -8.38 -7.37 7.99
N PHE A 12 -8.05 -8.49 8.65
CA PHE A 12 -8.67 -9.78 8.38
C PHE A 12 -9.99 -9.94 9.13
N THR A 13 -10.97 -10.49 8.42
CA THR A 13 -12.28 -10.85 8.99
C THR A 13 -12.23 -12.13 9.83
N ASP A 14 -11.33 -13.06 9.52
CA ASP A 14 -11.09 -14.28 10.30
C ASP A 14 -9.79 -14.17 11.12
N PRO A 15 -9.86 -14.16 12.47
CA PRO A 15 -8.70 -14.08 13.34
C PRO A 15 -7.80 -15.33 13.32
N LYS A 16 -8.22 -16.42 12.67
CA LYS A 16 -7.42 -17.65 12.52
C LYS A 16 -6.40 -17.55 11.39
N ILE A 17 -6.54 -16.55 10.51
CA ILE A 17 -5.63 -16.32 9.40
C ILE A 17 -4.22 -16.04 9.94
N ARG A 18 -3.25 -16.84 9.52
CA ARG A 18 -1.83 -16.70 9.89
C ARG A 18 -1.06 -16.04 8.77
N VAL A 19 -0.25 -15.05 9.12
CA VAL A 19 0.66 -14.37 8.19
C VAL A 19 2.06 -14.93 8.40
N SER A 20 2.63 -15.55 7.36
CA SER A 20 4.03 -15.96 7.36
C SER A 20 4.96 -14.75 7.33
N ASP A 21 6.19 -14.93 7.80
CA ASP A 21 7.14 -13.82 7.84
C ASP A 21 7.51 -13.34 6.43
N ASP A 22 7.64 -14.25 5.47
CA ASP A 22 7.89 -13.95 4.05
C ASP A 22 6.79 -13.05 3.44
N VAL A 23 5.52 -13.37 3.72
CA VAL A 23 4.39 -12.55 3.26
C VAL A 23 4.44 -11.16 3.90
N SER A 24 4.71 -11.08 5.21
CA SER A 24 4.80 -9.79 5.89
C SER A 24 5.98 -8.93 5.40
N GLN A 25 7.07 -9.58 4.98
CA GLN A 25 8.23 -8.91 4.39
C GLN A 25 7.89 -8.36 3.01
N LEU A 26 7.26 -9.17 2.14
CA LEU A 26 6.83 -8.73 0.82
C LEU A 26 5.86 -7.55 0.90
N VAL A 27 4.86 -7.62 1.78
CA VAL A 27 3.91 -6.52 1.98
C VAL A 27 4.62 -5.27 2.51
N SER A 28 5.65 -5.42 3.35
CA SER A 28 6.45 -4.29 3.83
C SER A 28 7.16 -3.56 2.69
N GLU A 29 7.71 -4.28 1.72
CA GLU A 29 8.34 -3.69 0.53
C GLU A 29 7.30 -2.97 -0.33
N VAL A 30 6.14 -3.58 -0.56
CA VAL A 30 5.03 -2.96 -1.31
C VAL A 30 4.57 -1.65 -0.65
N VAL A 31 4.39 -1.64 0.68
CA VAL A 31 3.99 -0.44 1.43
C VAL A 31 5.07 0.63 1.33
N SER A 32 6.35 0.26 1.35
CA SER A 32 7.45 1.21 1.16
C SER A 32 7.42 1.87 -0.22
N VAL A 33 7.26 1.07 -1.28
CA VAL A 33 7.15 1.57 -2.66
C VAL A 33 5.94 2.48 -2.81
N LEU A 34 4.79 2.10 -2.23
CA LEU A 34 3.57 2.91 -2.27
C LEU A 34 3.77 4.27 -1.57
N ALA A 35 4.46 4.31 -0.44
CA ALA A 35 4.76 5.54 0.28
C ALA A 35 5.68 6.47 -0.52
N VAL A 36 6.70 5.91 -1.18
CA VAL A 36 7.60 6.66 -2.06
C VAL A 36 6.84 7.24 -3.25
N GLU A 37 6.00 6.43 -3.91
CA GLU A 37 5.21 6.88 -5.06
C GLU A 37 4.22 7.98 -4.68
N ALA A 38 3.52 7.83 -3.55
CA ALA A 38 2.63 8.86 -3.02
C ALA A 38 3.39 10.17 -2.76
N THR A 39 4.61 10.09 -2.24
CA THR A 39 5.48 11.25 -1.98
C THR A 39 5.89 11.94 -3.29
N LEU A 40 6.40 11.18 -4.27
CA LEU A 40 6.84 11.72 -5.56
C LEU A 40 5.71 12.41 -6.30
N ARG A 41 4.52 11.80 -6.37
CA ARG A 41 3.35 12.41 -7.01
C ARG A 41 2.89 13.66 -6.27
N SER A 42 2.93 13.67 -4.94
CA SER A 42 2.57 14.84 -4.15
C SER A 42 3.55 15.99 -4.34
N CYS A 43 4.84 15.71 -4.48
CA CYS A 43 5.87 16.70 -4.83
C CYS A 43 5.66 17.26 -6.25
N ASP A 44 5.32 16.42 -7.22
CA ASP A 44 5.00 16.84 -8.59
C ASP A 44 3.74 17.73 -8.62
N ALA A 45 2.70 17.36 -7.86
CA ALA A 45 1.51 18.20 -7.69
C ALA A 45 1.83 19.56 -7.06
N ALA A 46 2.68 19.61 -6.03
CA ALA A 46 3.15 20.87 -5.44
C ALA A 46 3.95 21.72 -6.43
N SER A 47 4.83 21.08 -7.20
CA SER A 47 5.68 21.73 -8.19
C SER A 47 4.85 22.35 -9.32
N LYS A 48 3.77 21.68 -9.75
CA LYS A 48 2.80 22.19 -10.73
C LYS A 48 2.04 23.42 -10.23
N ASP A 49 1.83 23.52 -8.92
CA ASP A 49 1.25 24.70 -8.27
C ASP A 49 2.32 25.77 -7.95
N GLY A 50 3.58 25.55 -8.33
CA GLY A 50 4.69 26.48 -8.10
C GLY A 50 5.19 26.53 -6.66
N LEU A 51 4.87 25.51 -5.86
CA LEU A 51 5.21 25.43 -4.44
C LEU A 51 6.36 24.46 -4.19
N SER A 52 7.26 24.81 -3.27
CA SER A 52 8.38 23.96 -2.84
C SER A 52 8.01 23.02 -1.69
N THR A 53 6.80 23.13 -1.15
CA THR A 53 6.34 22.40 0.03
C THR A 53 5.06 21.65 -0.29
N VAL A 54 4.97 20.39 0.14
CA VAL A 54 3.77 19.57 -0.04
C VAL A 54 2.74 19.92 1.04
N HIS A 55 1.53 20.27 0.61
CA HIS A 55 0.36 20.49 1.44
C HIS A 55 -0.68 19.38 1.21
N LEU A 56 -1.66 19.28 2.13
CA LEU A 56 -2.70 18.25 2.09
C LEU A 56 -3.49 18.24 0.77
N GLU A 57 -3.69 19.40 0.16
CA GLU A 57 -4.39 19.53 -1.13
C GLU A 57 -3.67 18.79 -2.27
N HIS A 58 -2.33 18.78 -2.28
CA HIS A 58 -1.54 18.06 -3.29
C HIS A 58 -1.72 16.55 -3.15
N VAL A 59 -1.75 16.05 -1.90
CA VAL A 59 -2.05 14.64 -1.61
C VAL A 59 -3.46 14.31 -2.09
N GLY A 60 -4.45 15.16 -1.77
CA GLY A 60 -5.82 15.00 -2.23
C GLY A 60 -5.97 14.91 -3.75
N LYS A 61 -5.20 15.70 -4.50
CA LYS A 61 -5.18 15.66 -5.98
C LYS A 61 -4.68 14.33 -6.53
N ILE A 62 -3.69 13.70 -5.90
CA ILE A 62 -3.06 12.49 -6.41
C ILE A 62 -3.76 11.20 -5.94
N LEU A 63 -4.57 11.26 -4.87
CA LEU A 63 -5.24 10.08 -4.31
C LEU A 63 -6.05 9.26 -5.33
N PRO A 64 -6.89 9.86 -6.20
CA PRO A 64 -7.65 9.09 -7.19
C PRO A 64 -6.75 8.28 -8.12
N GLN A 65 -5.69 8.90 -8.64
CA GLN A 65 -4.74 8.23 -9.53
C GLN A 65 -3.83 7.23 -8.79
N LEU A 66 -3.45 7.56 -7.55
CA LEU A 66 -2.67 6.67 -6.69
C LEU A 66 -3.44 5.37 -6.44
N LEU A 67 -4.72 5.46 -6.11
CA LEU A 67 -5.58 4.29 -5.87
C LEU A 67 -5.96 3.55 -7.15
N ALA A 68 -6.15 4.23 -8.27
CA ALA A 68 -6.55 3.60 -9.53
C ALA A 68 -5.40 2.89 -10.26
N ASN A 69 -4.21 3.50 -10.27
CA ASN A 69 -3.10 3.03 -11.12
C ASN A 69 -2.03 2.28 -10.33
N THR A 70 -1.90 2.54 -9.03
CA THR A 70 -0.87 1.89 -8.19
C THR A 70 -1.42 0.63 -7.53
N PHE A 71 -2.65 0.20 -7.86
CA PHE A 71 -3.34 -0.85 -7.12
C PHE A 71 -2.63 -2.19 -7.32
N VAL A 72 -1.69 -2.45 -6.41
CA VAL A 72 -1.29 -3.79 -6.03
C VAL A 72 -2.54 -4.46 -5.50
N VAL A 73 -3.20 -5.26 -6.33
CA VAL A 73 -4.30 -6.11 -5.87
C VAL A 73 -3.69 -7.17 -4.96
N LEU A 74 -3.55 -6.88 -3.67
CA LEU A 74 -3.33 -7.92 -2.65
C LEU A 74 -4.64 -8.70 -2.51
N SER A 75 -4.96 -9.57 -3.48
CA SER A 75 -6.00 -10.56 -3.26
C SER A 75 -5.42 -11.60 -2.32
N SER A 76 -5.89 -11.65 -1.07
CA SER A 76 -5.66 -12.78 -0.19
C SER A 76 -6.80 -13.78 -0.38
N THR A 77 -6.52 -14.91 -0.99
CA THR A 77 -7.40 -16.09 -0.89
C THR A 77 -6.84 -16.97 0.21
N ALA A 78 -7.65 -17.20 1.25
CA ALA A 78 -7.35 -18.19 2.27
C ALA A 78 -7.86 -19.54 1.76
N GLU A 79 -7.01 -20.30 1.06
CA GLU A 79 -7.23 -21.73 0.84
C GLU A 79 -6.40 -22.48 1.89
N ASP A 80 -7.04 -23.41 2.61
CA ASP A 80 -6.41 -24.24 3.65
C ASP A 80 -5.65 -23.50 4.76
N GLY A 81 -5.99 -22.23 5.01
CA GLY A 81 -5.41 -21.41 6.09
C GLY A 81 -4.08 -20.71 5.74
N GLU A 82 -3.64 -20.78 4.49
CA GLU A 82 -2.51 -20.00 3.97
C GLU A 82 -2.99 -18.79 3.16
N ILE A 83 -2.27 -17.67 3.27
CA ILE A 83 -2.56 -16.46 2.50
C ILE A 83 -1.70 -16.45 1.25
N GLU A 84 -2.30 -16.65 0.08
CA GLU A 84 -1.63 -16.33 -1.19
C GLU A 84 -1.73 -14.83 -1.43
N VAL A 85 -0.59 -14.14 -1.57
CA VAL A 85 -0.54 -12.73 -1.97
C VAL A 85 -0.17 -12.65 -3.44
N ARG A 86 -1.09 -12.17 -4.27
CA ARG A 86 -0.79 -11.79 -5.66
C ARG A 86 -0.43 -10.32 -5.73
N ILE A 87 0.51 -9.97 -6.60
CA ILE A 87 0.88 -8.59 -6.91
C ILE A 87 0.69 -8.42 -8.41
N SER A 88 -0.32 -7.65 -8.78
CA SER A 88 -0.54 -7.22 -10.17
C SER A 88 -0.11 -5.76 -10.28
N VAL A 89 0.73 -5.45 -11.28
CA VAL A 89 1.14 -4.09 -11.62
C VAL A 89 0.36 -3.70 -12.87
N GLY A 90 -0.40 -2.61 -12.78
CA GLY A 90 -1.17 -2.03 -13.88
C GLY A 90 -0.36 -1.08 -14.74
#